data_AF-A0A8T4VI50-F1
#
_entry.id   AF-A0A8T4VI50-F1
#
_cell.length_a   1.000
_cell.length_b   1.000
_cell.length_c   1.000
_cell.angle_alpha   90.00
_cell.angle_beta   90.00
_cell.angle_gamma   90.00
#
_symmetry.space_group_name_H-M   'P 1'
#
loop_
_entity.id
_entity.type
_entity.pdbx_description
1 polymer ?
#
loop_
_entity_poly.entity_id
_entity_poly.type
_entity_poly.pdbx_seq_one_letter_code
_entity_poly.pdbx_strand_id
1 'polypeptide(L)'
;MRMYQINTHLIGMNAGKVWNVLHENQSLTQHQIMNETDLSENDFYQAVGWLSKENKICKNGEFYSLDETNLTSTIGEAAGEVVTVLEDLSESVEGLATLTSLELDEFHQAIGWLAREGYFQNTEEITVSDMDSDSLEEQVSRLQNEIEVLSDELISRNHIVSELTRQLTETQTNKIQNVDVIEKLNTQLDRSHQHISSVDERNVESDEKIHFLENEIRNLHQELNSRNHIVSELSRQLTRTQTTIITQSDRLQRLQDSIGQTPSKTGSVSESLRHRLRRITQLQKSLDVTEEPSLMSETKLYDQQSPVLDISQQQTVSDEELRDALQELHNDIDHRISQKKTHLLDDHRC
;
A
#
# COMPACT_ATOMS: atom_id res chain seq x y z
N MET A 1 -43.06 21.28 -57.78
CA MET A 1 -42.66 20.47 -56.62
C MET A 1 -42.87 21.34 -55.39
N ARG A 2 -43.78 20.96 -54.48
CA ARG A 2 -43.92 21.65 -53.20
C ARG A 2 -42.67 21.37 -52.38
N MET A 3 -42.14 22.37 -51.71
CA MET A 3 -40.86 22.26 -51.00
C MET A 3 -41.13 22.50 -49.52
N TYR A 4 -40.82 21.49 -48.71
CA TYR A 4 -40.99 21.50 -47.26
C TYR A 4 -39.74 22.07 -46.59
N GLN A 5 -39.91 22.74 -45.44
CA GLN A 5 -38.78 23.33 -44.71
C GLN A 5 -38.25 22.33 -43.68
N ILE A 6 -36.96 21.98 -43.80
CA ILE A 6 -36.21 21.24 -42.78
C ILE A 6 -34.78 21.77 -42.76
N ASN A 7 -34.08 21.65 -41.63
CA ASN A 7 -32.69 22.04 -41.55
C ASN A 7 -31.78 20.98 -42.20
N THR A 8 -31.79 20.93 -43.54
CA THR A 8 -31.00 19.97 -44.33
C THR A 8 -29.50 20.08 -44.06
N HIS A 9 -29.01 21.29 -43.77
CA HIS A 9 -27.62 21.52 -43.40
C HIS A 9 -27.22 20.79 -42.12
N LEU A 10 -28.06 20.85 -41.08
CA LEU A 10 -27.82 20.14 -39.82
C LEU A 10 -27.77 18.62 -40.02
N ILE A 11 -28.69 18.06 -40.83
CA ILE A 11 -28.70 16.62 -41.15
C ILE A 11 -27.40 16.22 -41.84
N GLY A 12 -26.95 16.99 -42.82
CA GLY A 12 -25.68 16.76 -43.51
C GLY A 12 -24.46 16.84 -42.60
N MET A 13 -24.43 17.80 -41.67
CA MET A 13 -23.37 17.90 -40.65
C MET A 13 -23.35 16.68 -39.73
N ASN A 14 -24.52 16.23 -39.26
CA ASN A 14 -24.64 15.05 -38.40
C ASN A 14 -24.22 13.77 -39.14
N ALA A 15 -24.58 13.64 -40.42
CA ALA A 15 -24.08 12.58 -41.30
C ALA A 15 -22.55 12.58 -41.42
N GLY A 16 -21.93 13.77 -41.52
CA GLY A 16 -20.48 13.92 -41.51
C GLY A 16 -19.82 13.42 -40.22
N LYS A 17 -20.42 13.70 -39.06
CA LYS A 17 -19.94 13.18 -37.76
C LYS A 17 -19.99 11.66 -37.69
N VAL A 18 -21.13 11.07 -38.07
CA VAL A 18 -21.30 9.60 -38.11
C VAL A 18 -20.29 8.96 -39.06
N TRP A 19 -20.06 9.56 -40.22
CA TRP A 19 -19.09 9.08 -41.18
C TRP A 19 -17.66 9.09 -40.62
N ASN A 20 -17.23 10.19 -39.97
CA ASN A 20 -15.90 10.30 -39.37
C ASN A 20 -15.66 9.21 -38.31
N VAL A 21 -16.63 9.03 -37.41
CA VAL A 21 -16.55 8.03 -36.32
C VAL A 21 -16.42 6.60 -36.87
N LEU A 22 -17.20 6.26 -37.90
CA LEU A 22 -17.10 4.95 -38.55
C LEU A 22 -15.81 4.79 -39.37
N HIS A 23 -15.28 5.87 -39.94
CA HIS A 23 -14.01 5.86 -40.67
C HIS A 23 -12.84 5.53 -39.75
N GLU A 24 -12.85 6.03 -38.52
CA GLU A 24 -11.80 5.81 -37.52
C GLU A 24 -11.89 4.43 -36.86
N ASN A 25 -13.10 3.91 -36.61
CA ASN A 25 -13.33 2.72 -35.78
C ASN A 25 -13.78 1.46 -36.56
N GLN A 26 -13.81 1.50 -37.90
CA GLN A 26 -14.24 0.45 -38.85
C GLN A 26 -15.70 -0.01 -38.72
N SER A 27 -16.13 -0.46 -37.54
CA SER A 27 -17.51 -0.92 -37.32
C SER A 27 -17.93 -0.71 -35.87
N LEU A 28 -19.10 -0.08 -35.68
CA LEU A 28 -19.61 0.31 -34.36
C LEU A 28 -21.11 0.06 -34.25
N THR A 29 -21.59 -0.15 -33.03
CA THR A 29 -23.03 -0.21 -32.74
C THR A 29 -23.66 1.17 -32.70
N GLN A 30 -24.98 1.26 -32.85
CA GLN A 30 -25.73 2.51 -32.71
C GLN A 30 -25.38 3.28 -31.43
N HIS A 31 -25.35 2.59 -30.29
CA HIS A 31 -25.05 3.21 -29.00
C HIS A 31 -23.63 3.80 -28.96
N GLN A 32 -22.65 3.12 -29.54
CA GLN A 32 -21.27 3.62 -29.60
C GLN A 32 -21.18 4.88 -30.47
N ILE A 33 -21.80 4.86 -31.65
CA ILE A 33 -21.80 6.01 -32.56
C ILE A 33 -22.49 7.22 -31.93
N MET A 34 -23.65 7.03 -31.30
CA MET A 34 -24.37 8.11 -30.62
C MET A 34 -23.55 8.72 -29.49
N ASN A 35 -22.87 7.87 -28.70
CA ASN A 35 -22.03 8.33 -27.59
C ASN A 35 -20.74 9.05 -28.06
N GLU A 36 -20.18 8.68 -29.21
CA GLU A 36 -19.00 9.37 -29.77
C GLU A 36 -19.34 10.66 -30.53
N THR A 37 -20.57 10.79 -31.02
CA THR A 37 -21.01 11.94 -31.83
C THR A 37 -21.88 12.95 -31.08
N ASP A 38 -22.29 12.61 -29.85
CA ASP A 38 -23.28 13.33 -29.03
C ASP A 38 -24.60 13.58 -29.79
N LEU A 39 -25.01 12.64 -30.65
CA LEU A 39 -26.25 12.75 -31.43
C LEU A 39 -27.45 12.17 -30.67
N SER A 40 -28.60 12.83 -30.83
CA SER A 40 -29.88 12.23 -30.42
C SER A 40 -30.22 11.05 -31.33
N GLU A 41 -31.12 10.17 -30.87
CA GLU A 41 -31.55 9.00 -31.65
C GLU A 41 -32.18 9.40 -33.00
N ASN A 42 -32.99 10.45 -32.99
CA ASN A 42 -33.62 11.02 -34.18
C ASN A 42 -32.58 11.56 -35.18
N ASP A 43 -31.58 12.30 -34.69
CA ASP A 43 -30.51 12.86 -35.51
C ASP A 43 -29.60 11.77 -36.09
N PHE A 44 -29.35 10.72 -35.30
CA PHE A 44 -28.61 9.54 -35.75
C PHE A 44 -29.32 8.85 -36.92
N TYR A 45 -30.63 8.61 -36.81
CA TYR A 45 -31.39 7.97 -37.88
C TYR A 45 -31.47 8.83 -39.15
N GLN A 46 -31.63 10.14 -39.02
CA GLN A 46 -31.55 11.06 -40.17
C GLN A 46 -30.16 11.04 -40.82
N ALA A 47 -29.09 11.00 -40.03
CA ALA A 47 -27.73 10.86 -40.52
C ALA A 47 -27.51 9.53 -41.26
N VAL A 48 -28.04 8.41 -40.72
CA VAL A 48 -28.02 7.10 -41.38
C VAL A 48 -28.77 7.14 -42.71
N GLY A 49 -29.96 7.74 -42.75
CA GLY A 49 -30.73 7.93 -43.98
C GLY A 49 -29.98 8.71 -45.06
N TRP A 50 -29.34 9.80 -44.66
CA TRP A 50 -28.50 10.63 -45.53
C TRP A 50 -27.32 9.83 -46.11
N LEU A 51 -26.56 9.13 -45.26
CA LEU A 51 -25.40 8.33 -45.69
C LEU A 51 -25.80 7.11 -46.53
N SER A 52 -26.96 6.51 -46.24
CA SER A 52 -27.50 5.39 -47.01
C SER A 52 -27.82 5.84 -48.42
N LYS A 53 -28.39 7.03 -48.60
CA LYS A 53 -28.64 7.61 -49.93
C LYS A 53 -27.35 7.85 -50.72
N GLU A 54 -26.27 8.16 -50.03
CA GLU A 54 -24.94 8.33 -50.64
C GLU A 54 -24.19 7.00 -50.88
N ASN A 55 -24.79 5.86 -50.55
CA ASN A 55 -24.18 4.54 -50.63
C ASN A 55 -22.88 4.44 -49.80
N LYS A 56 -22.87 5.05 -48.60
CA LYS A 56 -21.67 5.16 -47.74
C LYS A 56 -21.75 4.38 -46.43
N ILE A 57 -22.88 3.76 -46.12
CA ILE A 57 -23.10 3.06 -44.84
C ILE A 57 -23.88 1.77 -45.07
N CYS A 58 -23.48 0.70 -44.39
CA CYS A 58 -24.22 -0.56 -44.33
C CYS A 58 -24.47 -0.95 -42.87
N LYS A 59 -25.49 -1.79 -42.64
CA LYS A 59 -25.83 -2.32 -41.31
C LYS A 59 -25.82 -3.84 -41.34
N ASN A 60 -24.93 -4.45 -40.56
CA ASN A 60 -24.79 -5.90 -40.43
C ASN A 60 -25.17 -6.32 -39.00
N GLY A 61 -26.45 -6.67 -38.80
CA GLY A 61 -26.99 -6.93 -37.47
C GLY A 61 -27.05 -5.64 -36.65
N GLU A 62 -26.35 -5.60 -35.52
CA GLU A 62 -26.31 -4.42 -34.63
C GLU A 62 -25.21 -3.41 -35.01
N PHE A 63 -24.33 -3.77 -35.94
CA PHE A 63 -23.17 -2.97 -36.29
C PHE A 63 -23.38 -2.19 -37.60
N TYR A 64 -22.91 -0.95 -37.61
CA TYR A 64 -22.78 -0.10 -38.79
C TYR A 64 -21.32 -0.05 -39.23
N SER A 65 -21.09 0.04 -40.54
CA SER A 65 -19.75 0.18 -41.13
C SER A 65 -19.84 0.98 -42.44
N LEU A 66 -18.70 1.54 -42.86
CA LEU A 66 -18.59 2.20 -44.16
C LEU A 66 -18.39 1.16 -45.27
N ASP A 67 -19.46 0.79 -45.94
CA ASP A 67 -19.47 -0.10 -47.10
C ASP A 67 -20.66 0.26 -48.03
N GLU A 68 -20.78 -0.45 -49.15
CA GLU A 68 -21.95 -0.37 -50.02
C GLU A 68 -23.23 -0.66 -49.22
N THR A 69 -24.22 0.22 -49.37
CA THR A 69 -25.41 0.19 -48.51
C THR A 69 -26.29 -1.00 -48.83
N ASN A 70 -26.68 -1.72 -47.79
CA ASN A 70 -27.74 -2.72 -47.84
C ASN A 70 -29.10 -2.16 -47.39
N LEU A 71 -29.19 -0.84 -47.17
CA LEU A 71 -30.37 -0.17 -46.61
C LEU A 71 -31.21 0.58 -47.67
N THR A 72 -30.79 0.57 -48.94
CA THR A 72 -31.48 1.33 -50.00
C THR A 72 -32.92 0.89 -50.21
N SER A 73 -33.23 -0.41 -50.18
CA SER A 73 -34.61 -0.88 -50.40
C SER A 73 -35.50 -0.48 -49.23
N THR A 74 -35.04 -0.71 -48.00
CA THR A 74 -35.85 -0.47 -46.79
C THR A 74 -36.08 1.02 -46.55
N ILE A 75 -35.02 1.84 -46.57
CA ILE A 75 -35.13 3.28 -46.35
C ILE A 75 -35.78 3.95 -47.56
N GLY A 76 -35.51 3.47 -48.78
CA GLY A 76 -36.11 4.00 -50.00
C GLY A 76 -37.61 3.75 -50.09
N GLU A 77 -38.10 2.58 -49.66
CA GLU A 77 -39.54 2.29 -49.57
C GLU A 77 -40.23 3.19 -48.53
N ALA A 78 -39.65 3.33 -47.34
CA ALA A 78 -40.13 4.24 -46.31
C ALA A 78 -40.14 5.71 -46.78
N ALA A 79 -39.09 6.15 -47.49
CA ALA A 79 -39.02 7.47 -48.12
C ALA A 79 -40.11 7.66 -49.17
N GLY A 80 -40.41 6.63 -49.96
CA GLY A 80 -41.54 6.63 -50.90
C GLY A 80 -42.88 6.84 -50.22
N GLU A 81 -43.13 6.13 -49.11
CA GLU A 81 -44.35 6.31 -48.30
C GLU A 81 -44.45 7.74 -47.75
N VAL A 82 -43.37 8.26 -47.17
CA VAL A 82 -43.30 9.66 -46.69
C VAL A 82 -43.60 10.64 -47.82
N VAL A 83 -43.07 10.43 -49.03
CA VAL A 83 -43.37 11.28 -50.20
C VAL A 83 -44.84 11.23 -50.57
N THR A 84 -45.49 10.07 -50.59
CA THR A 84 -46.92 9.98 -50.92
C THR A 84 -47.79 10.78 -49.94
N VAL A 85 -47.47 10.70 -48.64
CA VAL A 85 -48.18 11.45 -47.60
C VAL A 85 -47.87 12.95 -47.69
N LEU A 86 -46.62 13.32 -48.02
CA LEU A 86 -46.23 14.71 -48.28
C LEU A 86 -46.90 15.30 -49.53
N GLU A 87 -47.26 14.52 -50.54
CA GLU A 87 -48.00 15.05 -51.70
C GLU A 87 -49.45 15.42 -51.33
N ASP A 88 -50.04 14.70 -50.38
CA ASP A 88 -51.42 14.87 -49.92
C ASP A 88 -51.58 15.97 -48.86
N LEU A 89 -50.53 16.30 -48.10
CA LEU A 89 -50.55 17.36 -47.08
C LEU A 89 -50.26 18.76 -47.66
N SER A 90 -50.88 19.78 -47.05
CA SER A 90 -50.81 21.16 -47.56
C SER A 90 -49.77 22.05 -46.90
N GLU A 91 -49.44 21.89 -45.60
CA GLU A 91 -48.74 22.98 -44.88
C GLU A 91 -47.70 22.59 -43.80
N SER A 92 -47.61 21.35 -43.30
CA SER A 92 -46.61 21.05 -42.25
C SER A 92 -46.09 19.61 -42.24
N VAL A 93 -44.82 19.48 -41.83
CA VAL A 93 -44.09 18.22 -41.60
C VAL A 93 -44.40 17.66 -40.19
N GLU A 94 -44.96 18.49 -39.31
CA GLU A 94 -45.36 18.09 -37.95
C GLU A 94 -46.55 17.12 -38.02
N GLY A 95 -46.34 15.90 -37.52
CA GLY A 95 -47.34 14.83 -37.51
C GLY A 95 -47.21 13.81 -38.64
N LEU A 96 -46.24 13.93 -39.55
CA LEU A 96 -46.05 12.95 -40.64
C LEU A 96 -45.80 11.54 -40.12
N ALA A 97 -45.01 11.39 -39.05
CA ALA A 97 -44.74 10.11 -38.43
C ALA A 97 -46.01 9.39 -37.94
N THR A 98 -47.10 10.12 -37.67
CA THR A 98 -48.39 9.52 -37.28
C THR A 98 -49.28 9.17 -38.48
N LEU A 99 -48.94 9.68 -39.67
CA LEU A 99 -49.71 9.50 -40.90
C LEU A 99 -49.09 8.42 -41.81
N THR A 100 -47.77 8.35 -41.85
CA THR A 100 -47.02 7.21 -42.40
C THR A 100 -47.02 6.14 -41.33
N SER A 101 -47.47 4.91 -41.59
CA SER A 101 -47.58 3.86 -40.55
C SER A 101 -46.22 3.26 -40.16
N LEU A 102 -45.17 4.08 -40.25
CA LEU A 102 -43.77 3.75 -40.07
C LEU A 102 -43.38 3.83 -38.59
N GLU A 103 -42.41 3.02 -38.20
CA GLU A 103 -41.74 3.20 -36.91
C GLU A 103 -40.92 4.50 -36.91
N LEU A 104 -40.64 5.03 -35.71
CA LEU A 104 -40.03 6.35 -35.57
C LEU A 104 -38.63 6.41 -36.19
N ASP A 105 -37.87 5.33 -36.09
CA ASP A 105 -36.54 5.19 -36.68
C ASP A 105 -36.59 5.12 -38.20
N GLU A 106 -37.52 4.36 -38.78
CA GLU A 106 -37.76 4.27 -40.22
C GLU A 106 -38.18 5.64 -40.79
N PHE A 107 -39.06 6.35 -40.08
CA PHE A 107 -39.47 7.70 -40.45
C PHE A 107 -38.29 8.67 -40.49
N HIS A 108 -37.43 8.65 -39.46
CA HIS A 108 -36.27 9.56 -39.40
C HIS A 108 -35.21 9.21 -40.46
N GLN A 109 -35.00 7.93 -40.74
CA GLN A 109 -34.15 7.48 -41.85
C GLN A 109 -34.70 7.96 -43.21
N ALA A 110 -36.00 7.84 -43.42
CA ALA A 110 -36.68 8.34 -44.62
C ALA A 110 -36.52 9.86 -44.78
N ILE A 111 -36.67 10.64 -43.70
CA ILE A 111 -36.45 12.09 -43.73
C ILE A 111 -35.01 12.43 -44.12
N GLY A 112 -34.01 11.74 -43.55
CA GLY A 112 -32.60 11.92 -43.89
C GLY A 112 -32.29 11.59 -45.36
N TRP A 113 -32.88 10.52 -45.87
CA TRP A 113 -32.79 10.10 -47.27
C TRP A 113 -33.36 11.17 -48.22
N LEU A 114 -34.57 11.66 -47.92
CA LEU A 114 -35.26 12.68 -48.71
C LEU A 114 -34.57 14.06 -48.65
N ALA A 115 -33.99 14.41 -47.50
CA ALA A 115 -33.14 15.58 -47.34
C ALA A 115 -31.93 15.53 -48.27
N ARG A 116 -31.31 14.36 -48.43
CA ARG A 116 -30.19 14.19 -49.36
C ARG A 116 -30.62 14.27 -50.84
N GLU A 117 -31.83 13.82 -51.15
CA GLU A 117 -32.41 13.92 -52.50
C GLU A 117 -32.93 15.32 -52.85
N GLY A 118 -32.96 16.25 -51.89
CA GLY A 118 -33.36 17.64 -52.11
C GLY A 118 -34.87 17.86 -52.11
N TYR A 119 -35.64 17.01 -51.42
CA TYR A 119 -37.09 17.21 -51.23
C TYR A 119 -37.43 18.38 -50.29
N PHE A 120 -36.45 18.91 -49.56
CA PHE A 120 -36.62 20.00 -48.61
C PHE A 120 -35.76 21.21 -48.95
N GLN A 121 -36.25 22.42 -48.67
CA GLN A 121 -35.50 23.68 -48.80
C GLN A 121 -34.76 24.01 -47.50
N ASN A 122 -33.55 24.55 -47.65
CA ASN A 122 -32.76 25.10 -46.54
C ASN A 122 -33.42 26.40 -46.07
N THR A 123 -33.72 26.53 -44.79
CA THR A 123 -34.22 27.77 -44.19
C THR A 123 -33.09 28.81 -44.10
N GLU A 124 -32.83 29.56 -45.17
CA GLU A 124 -32.01 30.79 -45.12
C GLU A 124 -32.70 31.98 -45.83
N GLU A 125 -32.80 33.06 -45.05
CA GLU A 125 -33.09 34.48 -45.34
C GLU A 125 -34.40 34.89 -46.03
N ILE A 126 -35.36 35.33 -45.21
CA ILE A 126 -36.52 36.14 -45.62
C ILE A 126 -36.06 37.58 -45.87
N THR A 127 -36.12 38.04 -47.12
CA THR A 127 -36.02 39.47 -47.47
C THR A 127 -37.32 40.18 -47.10
N VAL A 128 -37.30 41.01 -46.06
CA VAL A 128 -38.46 41.75 -45.54
C VAL A 128 -38.73 42.97 -46.42
N SER A 129 -39.93 43.04 -47.01
CA SER A 129 -40.50 44.27 -47.58
C SER A 129 -41.69 44.72 -46.72
N ASP A 130 -41.64 45.98 -46.28
CA ASP A 130 -42.75 46.84 -45.85
C ASP A 130 -43.61 46.40 -44.64
N MET A 131 -42.97 46.18 -43.49
CA MET A 131 -43.58 46.48 -42.18
C MET A 131 -42.58 47.25 -41.32
N ASP A 132 -42.97 48.45 -40.87
CA ASP A 132 -42.33 49.30 -39.84
C ASP A 132 -40.80 49.07 -39.66
N SER A 133 -40.05 49.33 -40.74
CA SER A 133 -38.60 49.09 -40.85
C SER A 133 -37.85 49.70 -39.67
N ASP A 134 -38.24 50.91 -39.25
CA ASP A 134 -37.61 51.61 -38.14
C ASP A 134 -37.82 50.91 -36.79
N SER A 135 -38.98 50.27 -36.58
CA SER A 135 -39.28 49.52 -35.34
C SER A 135 -38.54 48.18 -35.30
N LEU A 136 -38.41 47.52 -36.46
CA LEU A 136 -37.64 46.30 -36.59
C LEU A 136 -36.13 46.59 -36.45
N GLU A 137 -35.63 47.68 -37.03
CA GLU A 137 -34.23 48.09 -36.93
C GLU A 137 -33.85 48.50 -35.50
N GLU A 138 -34.77 49.12 -34.76
CA GLU A 138 -34.61 49.39 -33.33
C GLU A 138 -34.60 48.08 -32.50
N GLN A 139 -35.49 47.13 -32.79
CA GLN A 139 -35.50 45.82 -32.12
C GLN A 139 -34.23 45.02 -32.42
N VAL A 140 -33.76 45.03 -33.67
CA VAL A 140 -32.51 44.39 -34.07
C VAL A 140 -31.33 45.02 -33.32
N SER A 141 -31.28 46.34 -33.21
CA SER A 141 -30.23 47.04 -32.44
C SER A 141 -30.27 46.69 -30.95
N ARG A 142 -31.47 46.58 -30.36
CA ARG A 142 -31.63 46.16 -28.96
C ARG A 142 -31.17 44.71 -28.74
N LEU A 143 -31.58 43.80 -29.62
CA LEU A 143 -31.16 42.39 -29.56
C LEU A 143 -29.66 42.24 -29.79
N GLN A 144 -29.07 43.03 -30.69
CA GLN A 144 -27.62 43.05 -30.89
C GLN A 144 -26.86 43.48 -29.63
N ASN A 145 -27.31 44.54 -28.95
CA ASN A 145 -26.72 44.94 -27.66
C ASN A 145 -26.90 43.86 -26.58
N GLU A 146 -28.05 43.19 -26.54
CA GLU A 146 -28.29 42.10 -25.61
C GLU A 146 -27.37 40.89 -25.89
N ILE A 147 -27.18 40.56 -27.17
CA ILE A 147 -26.22 39.54 -27.61
C ILE A 147 -24.80 39.90 -27.20
N GLU A 148 -24.39 41.17 -27.35
CA GLU A 148 -23.06 41.63 -26.95
C GLU A 148 -22.83 41.49 -25.44
N VAL A 149 -23.80 41.92 -24.62
CA VAL A 149 -23.74 41.76 -23.16
C VAL A 149 -23.71 40.28 -22.75
N LEU A 150 -24.55 39.44 -23.37
CA LEU A 150 -24.57 38.01 -23.11
C LEU A 150 -23.27 37.33 -23.55
N SER A 151 -22.66 37.77 -24.66
CA SER A 151 -21.37 37.29 -25.13
C SER A 151 -20.27 37.60 -24.12
N ASP A 152 -20.20 38.83 -23.62
CA ASP A 152 -19.24 39.23 -22.59
C ASP A 152 -19.41 38.44 -21.29
N GLU A 153 -20.67 38.20 -20.88
CA GLU A 153 -20.96 37.36 -19.73
C GLU A 153 -20.53 35.90 -19.97
N LEU A 154 -20.74 35.37 -21.17
CA LEU A 154 -20.32 34.01 -21.55
C LEU A 154 -18.80 33.89 -21.52
N ILE A 155 -18.06 34.88 -22.01
CA ILE A 155 -16.59 34.93 -21.93
C ILE A 155 -16.12 34.92 -20.47
N SER A 156 -16.74 35.75 -19.61
CA SER A 156 -16.43 35.80 -18.18
C SER A 156 -16.71 34.46 -17.48
N ARG A 157 -17.88 33.86 -17.76
CA ARG A 157 -18.24 32.54 -17.22
C ARG A 157 -17.28 31.44 -17.72
N ASN A 158 -16.89 31.46 -18.99
CA ASN A 158 -15.91 30.51 -19.53
C ASN A 158 -14.55 30.65 -18.84
N HIS A 159 -14.12 31.89 -18.54
CA HIS A 159 -12.89 32.11 -17.78
C HIS A 159 -12.98 31.52 -16.37
N ILE A 160 -14.10 31.72 -15.67
CA ILE A 160 -14.33 31.13 -14.34
C ILE A 160 -14.32 29.60 -14.41
N VAL A 161 -15.00 29.01 -15.40
CA VAL A 161 -15.03 27.55 -15.60
C VAL A 161 -13.63 27.00 -15.88
N SER A 162 -12.84 27.70 -16.69
CA SER A 162 -11.44 27.32 -16.96
C SER A 162 -10.61 27.31 -15.69
N GLU A 163 -10.77 28.33 -14.83
CA GLU A 163 -10.03 28.41 -13.56
C GLU A 163 -10.49 27.33 -12.57
N LEU A 164 -11.80 27.08 -12.45
CA LEU A 164 -12.32 25.98 -11.63
C LEU A 164 -11.83 24.62 -12.13
N THR A 165 -11.76 24.43 -13.46
CA THR A 165 -11.22 23.21 -14.07
C THR A 165 -9.74 23.05 -13.70
N ARG A 166 -8.95 24.12 -13.80
CA ARG A 166 -7.54 24.12 -13.40
C ARG A 166 -7.39 23.73 -11.92
N GLN A 167 -8.14 24.36 -11.01
CA GLN A 167 -8.11 24.04 -9.58
C GLN A 167 -8.54 22.60 -9.30
N LEU A 168 -9.55 22.09 -10.00
CA LEU A 168 -9.98 20.71 -9.86
C LEU A 168 -8.87 19.75 -10.30
N THR A 169 -8.21 19.99 -11.43
CA THR A 169 -7.09 19.15 -11.89
C THR A 169 -5.90 19.19 -10.93
N GLU A 170 -5.58 20.35 -10.36
CA GLU A 170 -4.51 20.52 -9.38
C GLU A 170 -4.81 19.73 -8.09
N THR A 171 -6.05 19.86 -7.57
CA THR A 171 -6.47 19.11 -6.37
C THR A 171 -6.53 17.60 -6.62
N GLN A 172 -6.96 17.16 -7.80
CA GLN A 172 -6.93 15.75 -8.19
C GLN A 172 -5.50 15.21 -8.26
N THR A 173 -4.57 15.96 -8.85
CA THR A 173 -3.15 15.59 -8.94
C THR A 173 -2.53 15.46 -7.55
N ASN A 174 -2.79 16.41 -6.66
CA ASN A 174 -2.33 16.37 -5.27
C ASN A 174 -2.88 15.17 -4.50
N LYS A 175 -4.16 14.80 -4.73
CA LYS A 175 -4.74 13.59 -4.14
C LYS A 175 -4.06 12.32 -4.63
N ILE A 176 -3.77 12.21 -5.93
CA ILE A 176 -3.05 11.06 -6.51
C ILE A 176 -1.66 10.93 -5.89
N GLN A 177 -0.94 12.04 -5.74
CA GLN A 177 0.37 12.04 -5.08
C GLN A 177 0.29 11.61 -3.61
N ASN A 178 -0.71 12.06 -2.88
CA ASN A 178 -0.93 11.64 -1.49
C ASN A 178 -1.23 10.14 -1.39
N VAL A 179 -1.98 9.58 -2.34
CA VAL A 179 -2.24 8.13 -2.39
C VAL A 179 -0.94 7.33 -2.57
N ASP A 180 -0.05 7.76 -3.48
CA ASP A 180 1.27 7.13 -3.67
C ASP A 180 2.14 7.19 -2.39
N VAL A 181 2.12 8.31 -1.66
CA VAL A 181 2.82 8.42 -0.37
C VAL A 181 2.23 7.46 0.67
N ILE A 182 0.90 7.38 0.77
CA ILE A 182 0.22 6.45 1.68
C ILE A 182 0.57 5.00 1.35
N GLU A 183 0.61 4.64 0.06
CA GLU A 183 0.99 3.30 -0.38
C GLU A 183 2.43 2.98 0.02
N LYS A 184 3.37 3.91 -0.21
CA LYS A 184 4.77 3.76 0.24
C LYS A 184 4.86 3.55 1.75
N LEU A 185 4.15 4.34 2.55
CA LEU A 185 4.12 4.20 4.00
C LEU A 185 3.53 2.86 4.43
N ASN A 186 2.46 2.39 3.79
CA ASN A 186 1.87 1.08 4.06
C ASN A 186 2.87 -0.06 3.76
N THR A 187 3.58 0.00 2.63
CA THR A 187 4.61 -1.02 2.34
C THR A 187 5.77 -0.99 3.34
N GLN A 188 6.11 0.17 3.91
CA GLN A 188 7.11 0.26 4.97
C GLN A 188 6.59 -0.31 6.28
N LEU A 189 5.33 -0.03 6.62
CA LEU A 189 4.67 -0.58 7.79
C LEU A 189 4.59 -2.11 7.73
N ASP A 190 4.25 -2.68 6.58
CA ASP A 190 4.21 -4.14 6.38
C ASP A 190 5.57 -4.79 6.54
N ARG A 191 6.63 -4.17 5.98
CA ARG A 191 8.02 -4.63 6.20
C ARG A 191 8.40 -4.57 7.68
N SER A 192 8.00 -3.52 8.37
CA SER A 192 8.23 -3.37 9.81
C SER A 192 7.53 -4.47 10.61
N HIS A 193 6.26 -4.77 10.30
CA HIS A 193 5.52 -5.87 10.93
C HIS A 193 6.17 -7.24 10.68
N GLN A 194 6.63 -7.51 9.46
CA GLN A 194 7.37 -8.74 9.15
C GLN A 194 8.67 -8.83 9.97
N HIS A 195 9.40 -7.72 10.10
CA HIS A 195 10.61 -7.69 10.93
C HIS A 195 10.29 -7.95 12.40
N ILE A 196 9.26 -7.31 12.97
CA ILE A 196 8.81 -7.53 14.35
C ILE A 196 8.46 -9.01 14.56
N SER A 197 7.66 -9.61 13.67
CA SER A 197 7.33 -11.04 13.73
C SER A 197 8.59 -11.92 13.75
N SER A 198 9.59 -11.60 12.93
CA SER A 198 10.86 -12.35 12.92
C SER A 198 11.68 -12.18 14.21
N VAL A 199 11.60 -11.01 14.86
CA VAL A 199 12.27 -10.74 16.13
C VAL A 199 11.55 -11.47 17.26
N ASP A 200 10.23 -11.48 17.27
CA ASP A 200 9.43 -12.21 18.25
C ASP A 200 9.72 -13.72 18.21
N GLU A 201 9.81 -14.30 17.01
CA GLU A 201 10.20 -15.72 16.84
C GLU A 201 11.59 -16.00 17.43
N ARG A 202 12.59 -15.14 17.17
CA ARG A 202 13.94 -15.29 17.73
C ARG A 202 13.96 -15.10 19.26
N ASN A 203 13.13 -14.20 19.79
CA ASN A 203 13.02 -13.99 21.23
C ASN A 203 12.42 -15.21 21.92
N VAL A 204 11.38 -15.83 21.33
CA VAL A 204 10.80 -17.08 21.83
C VAL A 204 11.84 -18.20 21.87
N GLU A 205 12.63 -18.36 20.79
CA GLU A 205 13.72 -19.35 20.76
C GLU A 205 14.79 -19.07 21.83
N SER A 206 15.15 -17.81 22.03
CA SER A 206 16.08 -17.39 23.08
C SER A 206 15.53 -17.67 24.48
N ASP A 207 14.25 -17.40 24.73
CA ASP A 207 13.58 -17.66 26.01
C ASP A 207 13.55 -19.16 26.34
N GLU A 208 13.29 -20.01 25.35
CA GLU A 208 13.38 -21.47 25.51
C GLU A 208 14.79 -21.92 25.91
N LYS A 209 15.82 -21.33 25.28
CA LYS A 209 17.22 -21.62 25.60
C LYS A 209 17.62 -21.13 26.99
N ILE A 210 17.16 -19.95 27.39
CA ILE A 210 17.37 -19.42 28.74
C ILE A 210 16.73 -20.36 29.76
N HIS A 211 15.48 -20.76 29.56
CA HIS A 211 14.79 -21.67 30.47
C HIS A 211 15.51 -23.03 30.59
N PHE A 212 16.05 -23.55 29.49
CA PHE A 212 16.87 -24.76 29.51
C PHE A 212 18.12 -24.58 30.38
N LEU A 213 18.88 -23.51 30.16
CA LEU A 213 20.10 -23.22 30.92
C LEU A 213 19.80 -22.94 32.40
N GLU A 214 18.72 -22.25 32.72
CA GLU A 214 18.27 -22.03 34.10
C GLU A 214 17.97 -23.35 34.81
N ASN A 215 17.35 -24.31 34.11
CA ASN A 215 17.08 -25.62 34.67
C ASN A 215 18.37 -26.42 34.89
N GLU A 216 19.33 -26.31 33.98
CA GLU A 216 20.65 -26.93 34.12
C GLU A 216 21.42 -26.35 35.32
N ILE A 217 21.46 -25.03 35.46
CA ILE A 217 22.07 -24.35 36.61
C ILE A 217 21.40 -24.78 37.92
N ARG A 218 20.06 -24.87 37.94
CA ARG A 218 19.32 -25.32 39.12
C ARG A 218 19.71 -26.74 39.53
N ASN A 219 19.84 -27.65 38.56
CA ASN A 219 20.26 -29.02 38.82
C ASN A 219 21.70 -29.07 39.37
N LEU A 220 22.63 -28.34 38.73
CA LEU A 220 24.02 -28.25 39.20
C LEU A 220 24.10 -27.66 40.62
N HIS A 221 23.27 -26.66 40.93
CA HIS A 221 23.23 -26.05 42.25
C HIS A 221 22.72 -27.04 43.32
N GLN A 222 21.70 -27.84 43.00
CA GLN A 222 21.24 -28.91 43.90
C GLN A 222 22.32 -29.97 44.14
N GLU A 223 23.05 -30.37 43.08
CA GLU A 223 24.16 -31.31 43.21
C GLU A 223 25.29 -30.73 44.07
N LEU A 224 25.66 -29.47 43.85
CA LEU A 224 26.69 -28.78 44.63
C LEU A 224 26.29 -28.70 46.11
N ASN A 225 25.03 -28.37 46.41
CA ASN A 225 24.52 -28.37 47.79
C ASN A 225 24.59 -29.77 48.44
N SER A 226 24.24 -30.82 47.69
CA SER A 226 24.38 -32.20 48.16
C SER A 226 25.84 -32.55 48.47
N ARG A 227 26.77 -32.21 47.57
CA ARG A 227 28.20 -32.42 47.76
C ARG A 227 28.74 -31.65 48.96
N ASN A 228 28.34 -30.39 49.15
CA ASN A 228 28.72 -29.59 50.31
C ASN A 228 28.24 -30.19 51.62
N HIS A 229 27.05 -30.79 51.65
CA HIS A 229 26.56 -31.52 52.81
C HIS A 229 27.42 -32.76 53.13
N ILE A 230 27.79 -33.53 52.09
CA ILE A 230 28.67 -34.70 52.24
C ILE A 230 30.04 -34.27 52.76
N VAL A 231 30.66 -33.23 52.19
CA VAL A 231 31.95 -32.70 52.64
C VAL A 231 31.86 -32.25 54.10
N SER A 232 30.79 -31.57 54.49
CA SER A 232 30.59 -31.13 55.87
C SER A 232 30.53 -32.31 56.85
N GLU A 233 29.82 -33.39 56.50
CA GLU A 233 29.78 -34.58 57.35
C GLU A 233 31.12 -35.33 57.39
N LEU A 234 31.84 -35.42 56.26
CA LEU A 234 33.18 -36.00 56.23
C LEU A 234 34.16 -35.22 57.11
N SER A 235 34.14 -33.88 57.04
CA SER A 235 34.93 -33.01 57.92
C SER A 235 34.62 -33.27 59.40
N ARG A 236 33.32 -33.37 59.74
CA ARG A 236 32.90 -33.70 61.11
C ARG A 236 33.39 -35.09 61.55
N GLN A 237 33.33 -36.09 60.67
CA GLN A 237 33.87 -37.42 60.95
C GLN A 237 35.38 -37.38 61.16
N LEU A 238 36.11 -36.64 60.33
CA LEU A 238 37.56 -36.46 60.46
C LEU A 238 37.94 -35.80 61.78
N THR A 239 37.23 -34.75 62.21
CA THR A 239 37.47 -34.12 63.52
C THR A 239 37.25 -35.10 64.67
N ARG A 240 36.20 -35.94 64.60
CA ARG A 240 35.93 -36.97 65.62
C ARG A 240 37.06 -38.02 65.67
N THR A 241 37.52 -38.50 64.51
CA THR A 241 38.61 -39.49 64.46
C THR A 241 39.92 -38.89 64.94
N GLN A 242 40.25 -37.66 64.54
CA GLN A 242 41.41 -36.89 65.03
C GLN A 242 41.36 -36.74 66.56
N THR A 243 40.23 -36.33 67.14
CA THR A 243 40.05 -36.21 68.59
C THR A 243 40.28 -37.55 69.30
N THR A 244 39.76 -38.65 68.72
CA THR A 244 39.96 -40.00 69.25
C THR A 244 41.43 -40.41 69.21
N ILE A 245 42.15 -40.11 68.14
CA ILE A 245 43.59 -40.39 68.01
C ILE A 245 44.38 -39.60 69.06
N ILE A 246 44.08 -38.31 69.26
CA ILE A 246 44.75 -37.47 70.27
C ILE A 246 44.55 -38.06 71.67
N THR A 247 43.30 -38.35 72.05
CA THR A 247 43.01 -38.94 73.37
C THR A 247 43.66 -40.31 73.57
N GLN A 248 43.74 -41.15 72.53
CA GLN A 248 44.47 -42.41 72.57
C GLN A 248 45.98 -42.19 72.68
N SER A 249 46.54 -41.21 71.97
CA SER A 249 47.96 -40.84 72.05
C SER A 249 48.33 -40.38 73.46
N ASP A 250 47.51 -39.54 74.09
CA ASP A 250 47.71 -39.11 75.48
C ASP A 250 47.68 -40.28 76.46
N ARG A 251 46.74 -41.23 76.26
CA ARG A 251 46.69 -42.46 77.06
C ARG A 251 47.94 -43.31 76.90
N LEU A 252 48.43 -43.48 75.66
CA LEU A 252 49.66 -44.21 75.38
C LEU A 252 50.87 -43.53 76.02
N GLN A 253 50.95 -42.20 75.99
CA GLN A 253 52.01 -41.44 76.66
C GLN A 253 51.99 -41.69 78.18
N ARG A 254 50.81 -41.61 78.82
CA ARG A 254 50.68 -41.91 80.27
C ARG A 254 51.07 -43.35 80.62
N LEU A 255 50.69 -44.32 79.77
CA LEU A 255 51.10 -45.72 79.95
C LEU A 255 52.61 -45.88 79.80
N GLN A 256 53.22 -45.21 78.82
CA GLN A 256 54.66 -45.20 78.64
C GLN A 256 55.40 -44.63 79.85
N ASP A 257 54.94 -43.50 80.39
CA ASP A 257 55.51 -42.86 81.57
C ASP A 257 55.38 -43.76 82.81
N SER A 258 54.26 -44.48 82.93
CA SER A 258 54.02 -45.45 84.01
C SER A 258 54.92 -46.69 83.90
N ILE A 259 55.16 -47.21 82.70
CA ILE A 259 56.08 -48.34 82.46
C ILE A 259 57.54 -47.93 82.68
N GLY A 260 57.91 -46.68 82.32
CA GLY A 260 59.25 -46.14 82.54
C GLY A 260 59.68 -46.06 84.01
N GLN A 261 58.72 -46.04 84.94
CA GLN A 261 58.97 -46.04 86.39
C GLN A 261 59.09 -47.45 87.00
N THR A 262 58.83 -48.52 86.24
CA THR A 262 58.97 -49.91 86.73
C THR A 262 60.34 -50.49 86.31
N PRO A 263 61.24 -50.84 87.25
CA PRO A 263 62.50 -51.45 86.90
C PRO A 263 62.34 -52.98 86.75
N SER A 264 62.80 -53.47 85.60
CA SER A 264 63.09 -54.86 85.24
C SER A 264 62.00 -55.69 84.52
N LYS A 265 62.41 -56.24 83.36
CA LYS A 265 61.77 -57.22 82.44
C LYS A 265 60.84 -56.75 81.31
N THR A 266 60.58 -55.45 81.12
CA THR A 266 59.64 -54.97 80.06
C THR A 266 60.29 -54.30 78.83
N GLY A 267 61.61 -54.41 78.64
CA GLY A 267 62.37 -53.67 77.62
C GLY A 267 61.84 -53.77 76.19
N SER A 268 61.42 -54.98 75.74
CA SER A 268 60.87 -55.17 74.38
C SER A 268 59.53 -54.46 74.18
N VAL A 269 58.68 -54.39 75.21
CA VAL A 269 57.38 -53.72 75.17
C VAL A 269 57.54 -52.20 75.20
N SER A 270 58.50 -51.69 75.98
CA SER A 270 58.85 -50.26 76.00
C SER A 270 59.38 -49.78 74.65
N GLU A 271 60.21 -50.58 73.99
CA GLU A 271 60.76 -50.24 72.66
C GLU A 271 59.66 -50.20 71.59
N SER A 272 58.73 -51.18 71.62
CA SER A 272 57.59 -51.23 70.69
C SER A 272 56.61 -50.06 70.90
N LEU A 273 56.34 -49.68 72.15
CA LEU A 273 55.52 -48.51 72.48
C LEU A 273 56.17 -47.20 72.02
N ARG A 274 57.47 -47.02 72.24
CA ARG A 274 58.23 -45.86 71.72
C ARG A 274 58.14 -45.77 70.20
N HIS A 275 58.30 -46.90 69.51
CA HIS A 275 58.21 -46.92 68.04
C HIS A 275 56.80 -46.56 67.56
N ARG A 276 55.75 -47.03 68.24
CA ARG A 276 54.36 -46.69 67.90
C ARG A 276 54.04 -45.21 68.17
N LEU A 277 54.47 -44.67 69.31
CA LEU A 277 54.35 -43.25 69.63
C LEU A 277 55.06 -42.38 68.59
N ARG A 278 56.30 -42.72 68.22
CA ARG A 278 57.05 -41.99 67.19
C ARG A 278 56.34 -41.98 65.84
N ARG A 279 55.72 -43.11 65.45
CA ARG A 279 54.91 -43.20 64.22
C ARG A 279 53.65 -42.35 64.31
N ILE A 280 52.97 -42.33 65.47
CA ILE A 280 51.79 -41.49 65.70
C ILE A 280 52.16 -40.01 65.62
N THR A 281 53.25 -39.57 66.26
CA THR A 281 53.74 -38.19 66.20
C THR A 281 54.14 -37.78 64.78
N GLN A 282 54.74 -38.68 64.01
CA GLN A 282 55.03 -38.45 62.59
C GLN A 282 53.75 -38.30 61.76
N LEU A 283 52.75 -39.13 62.00
CA LEU A 283 51.45 -39.05 61.32
C LEU A 283 50.67 -37.78 61.69
N GLN A 284 50.72 -37.33 62.95
CA GLN A 284 50.14 -36.06 63.39
C GLN A 284 50.82 -34.88 62.69
N LYS A 285 52.16 -34.87 62.62
CA LYS A 285 52.91 -33.83 61.92
C LYS A 285 52.62 -33.77 60.42
N SER A 286 52.36 -34.91 59.77
CA SER A 286 51.93 -34.93 58.37
C SER A 286 50.48 -34.47 58.17
N LEU A 287 49.64 -34.53 59.21
CA LEU A 287 48.24 -34.09 59.17
C LEU A 287 48.08 -32.58 59.46
N ASP A 288 48.95 -32.00 60.30
CA ASP A 288 48.97 -30.54 60.57
C ASP A 288 49.50 -29.70 59.39
N VAL A 289 50.22 -30.33 58.45
CA VAL A 289 50.80 -29.64 57.27
C VAL A 289 49.79 -29.48 56.12
N THR A 290 48.64 -30.16 56.17
CA THR A 290 47.51 -29.80 55.31
C THR A 290 46.81 -28.59 55.92
N GLU A 291 47.27 -27.39 55.53
CA GLU A 291 46.58 -26.13 55.77
C GLU A 291 45.08 -26.29 55.53
N GLU A 292 44.26 -25.91 56.52
CA GLU A 292 42.84 -25.66 56.31
C GLU A 292 42.68 -24.68 55.14
N PRO A 293 41.99 -25.04 54.04
CA PRO A 293 41.32 -24.01 53.27
C PRO A 293 40.17 -23.53 54.13
N SER A 294 40.37 -22.36 54.75
CA SER A 294 39.37 -21.54 55.43
C SER A 294 37.96 -21.71 54.84
N LEU A 295 37.11 -22.42 55.58
CA LEU A 295 35.66 -22.58 55.31
C LEU A 295 34.86 -21.27 55.58
N MET A 296 35.53 -20.15 55.88
CA MET A 296 34.91 -18.85 56.19
C MET A 296 34.95 -17.84 55.02
N SER A 297 35.52 -18.20 53.86
CA SER A 297 35.59 -17.31 52.70
C SER A 297 34.56 -17.58 51.60
N GLU A 298 33.88 -18.73 51.58
CA GLU A 298 32.93 -19.06 50.49
C GLU A 298 31.59 -18.32 50.58
N THR A 299 31.17 -17.86 51.75
CA THR A 299 29.98 -16.97 51.85
C THR A 299 30.29 -15.50 51.54
N LYS A 300 31.56 -15.11 51.39
CA LYS A 300 31.95 -13.74 51.00
C LYS A 300 32.34 -13.59 49.53
N LEU A 301 32.42 -14.69 48.78
CA LEU A 301 32.71 -14.64 47.34
C LEU A 301 31.44 -14.53 46.47
N TYR A 302 30.25 -14.47 47.09
CA TYR A 302 28.99 -14.21 46.39
C TYR A 302 28.50 -12.75 46.52
N ASP A 303 29.23 -11.90 47.24
CA ASP A 303 28.93 -10.46 47.37
C ASP A 303 29.90 -9.55 46.60
N GLN A 304 30.96 -10.10 46.00
CA GLN A 304 31.89 -9.32 45.18
C GLN A 304 32.14 -10.04 43.85
N GLN A 305 31.63 -9.42 42.78
CA GLN A 305 31.65 -9.88 41.39
C GLN A 305 30.61 -10.94 41.05
N SER A 306 29.33 -10.55 41.11
CA SER A 306 28.52 -10.76 39.91
C SER A 306 29.25 -10.05 38.76
N PRO A 307 29.68 -10.74 37.69
CA PRO A 307 29.60 -10.08 36.41
C PRO A 307 28.09 -9.92 36.21
N VAL A 308 27.60 -8.70 36.48
CA VAL A 308 26.50 -8.20 35.64
C VAL A 308 26.97 -8.57 34.24
N LEU A 309 26.25 -9.48 33.57
CA LEU A 309 26.36 -9.62 32.13
C LEU A 309 26.10 -8.22 31.61
N ASP A 310 27.19 -7.51 31.34
CA ASP A 310 27.15 -6.19 30.79
C ASP A 310 26.74 -6.40 29.33
N ILE A 311 25.42 -6.39 29.12
CA ILE A 311 24.80 -6.47 27.80
C ILE A 311 25.14 -5.20 26.98
N SER A 312 25.92 -4.27 27.53
CA SER A 312 26.50 -3.11 26.84
C SER A 312 27.54 -3.45 25.77
N GLN A 313 27.81 -4.73 25.49
CA GLN A 313 28.55 -5.14 24.28
C GLN A 313 27.65 -5.53 23.10
N GLN A 314 26.32 -5.34 23.18
CA GLN A 314 25.64 -4.90 21.98
C GLN A 314 26.13 -3.48 21.73
N GLN A 315 26.70 -3.26 20.55
CA GLN A 315 27.24 -1.98 20.08
C GLN A 315 26.16 -0.91 20.27
N THR A 316 26.12 -0.29 21.45
CA THR A 316 25.25 0.83 21.75
C THR A 316 25.85 1.96 20.95
N VAL A 317 25.32 2.17 19.75
CA VAL A 317 25.54 3.39 18.99
C VAL A 317 25.37 4.52 20.00
N SER A 318 26.44 5.26 20.25
CA SER A 318 26.39 6.31 21.27
C SER A 318 25.30 7.30 20.86
N ASP A 319 24.59 7.89 21.84
CA ASP A 319 23.58 8.93 21.54
C ASP A 319 24.16 10.06 20.66
N GLU A 320 25.48 10.26 20.70
CA GLU A 320 26.21 11.18 19.85
C GLU A 320 26.31 10.68 18.39
N GLU A 321 26.65 9.41 18.16
CA GLU A 321 26.65 8.80 16.82
C GLU A 321 25.24 8.73 16.21
N LEU A 322 24.22 8.51 17.04
CA LEU A 322 22.82 8.53 16.61
C LEU A 322 22.37 9.95 16.25
N ARG A 323 22.81 10.97 17.00
CA ARG A 323 22.60 12.39 16.66
C ARG A 323 23.32 12.78 15.38
N ASP A 324 24.56 12.36 15.20
CA ASP A 324 25.34 12.65 14.01
C ASP A 324 24.72 12.00 12.77
N ALA A 325 24.29 10.74 12.86
CA ALA A 325 23.59 10.06 11.78
C ALA A 325 22.23 10.69 11.46
N LEU A 326 21.48 11.14 12.48
CA LEU A 326 20.22 11.87 12.28
C LEU A 326 20.46 13.25 11.65
N GLN A 327 21.52 13.95 12.03
CA GLN A 327 21.88 15.24 11.46
C GLN A 327 22.34 15.09 10.01
N GLU A 328 23.10 14.04 9.69
CA GLU A 328 23.52 13.71 8.33
C GLU A 328 22.32 13.36 7.44
N LEU A 329 21.39 12.54 7.94
CA LEU A 329 20.14 12.22 7.24
C LEU A 329 19.28 13.47 7.01
N HIS A 330 19.20 14.37 8.00
CA HIS A 330 18.45 15.62 7.87
C HIS A 330 19.04 16.51 6.77
N ASN A 331 20.37 16.63 6.73
CA ASN A 331 21.07 17.40 5.71
C ASN A 331 20.89 16.79 4.30
N ASP A 332 20.88 15.45 4.16
CA ASP A 332 20.64 14.79 2.87
C ASP A 332 19.20 15.01 2.38
N ILE A 333 18.22 14.92 3.28
CA ILE A 333 16.81 15.17 2.96
C ILE A 333 16.63 16.62 2.49
N ASP A 334 17.21 17.60 3.19
CA ASP A 334 17.14 19.01 2.83
C ASP A 334 17.82 19.30 1.48
N HIS A 335 18.94 18.62 1.21
CA HIS A 335 19.61 18.70 -0.09
C HIS A 335 18.74 18.17 -1.22
N ARG A 336 18.11 17.00 -1.03
CA ARG A 336 17.22 16.38 -2.03
C ARG A 336 15.94 17.18 -2.27
N ILE A 337 15.37 17.78 -1.22
CA ILE A 337 14.23 18.69 -1.33
C ILE A 337 14.62 19.92 -2.14
N SER A 338 15.81 20.50 -1.86
CA SER A 338 16.31 21.66 -2.61
C SER A 338 16.55 21.35 -4.08
N GLN A 339 17.17 20.21 -4.41
CA GLN A 339 17.36 19.77 -5.79
C GLN A 339 16.04 19.54 -6.53
N LYS A 340 15.05 18.95 -5.85
CA LYS A 340 13.73 18.71 -6.46
C LYS A 340 12.98 20.02 -6.69
N LYS A 341 13.14 20.99 -5.79
CA LYS A 341 12.59 22.34 -5.93
C LYS A 341 13.24 23.12 -7.08
N THR A 342 14.54 22.98 -7.30
CA THR A 342 15.22 23.59 -8.47
C THR A 342 14.77 22.95 -9.77
N HIS A 343 14.62 21.62 -9.81
CA HIS A 343 14.15 20.92 -11.02
C HIS A 343 12.70 21.29 -11.40
N LEU A 344 11.82 21.45 -10.41
CA LEU A 344 10.44 21.91 -10.61
C LEU A 344 10.35 23.38 -11.05
N LEU A 345 11.34 24.22 -10.71
CA LEU A 345 11.40 25.61 -11.15
C LEU A 345 11.95 25.75 -12.58
N ASP A 346 12.79 24.81 -13.01
CA ASP A 346 13.30 24.75 -14.39
C ASP A 346 12.26 24.17 -15.37
N ASP A 347 11.46 23.19 -14.96
CA ASP A 347 10.34 22.63 -15.76
C ASP A 347 9.16 23.61 -15.95
N HIS A 348 9.12 24.71 -15.20
CA HIS A 348 8.14 25.80 -15.36
C HIS A 348 8.69 27.02 -16.12
N ARG A 349 9.90 26.93 -16.69
CA ARG A 349 10.55 27.99 -17.48
C ARG A 349 10.72 27.66 -18.98
N CYS A 350 10.27 26.49 -19.43
CA CYS A 350 10.01 26.19 -20.85
C CYS A 350 8.51 26.23 -21.11
#